data_AF-A0A514LFQ7-F1
#
_entry.id   AF-A0A514LFQ7-F1
#
_cell.length_a   1.000
_cell.length_b   1.000
_cell.length_c   1.000
_cell.angle_alpha   90.00
_cell.angle_beta   90.00
_cell.angle_gamma   90.00
#
_symmetry.space_group_name_H-M   'P 1'
#
loop_
_entity.id
_entity.type
_entity.pdbx_description
1 polymer ?
#
loop_
_entity_poly.entity_id
_entity_poly.type
_entity_poly.pdbx_seq_one_letter_code
_entity_poly.pdbx_strand_id
1 'polypeptide(L)' 'MKNGRDTGFVYWKLNYRSKFRRTLWHVPFAIILSILIFTFFGLTTINIVVVITMLSLLIAQLLYTYLKWKSERKTHLDQ' A
#
# COMPACT_ATOMS: atom_id res chain seq x y z
N MET A 1 25.37 -4.97 -15.11
CA MET A 1 24.26 -5.82 -14.65
C MET A 1 24.48 -6.08 -13.15
N LYS A 2 23.44 -5.92 -12.31
CA LYS A 2 23.45 -5.93 -10.82
C LYS A 2 24.18 -4.77 -10.12
N ASN A 3 23.55 -3.59 -10.05
CA ASN A 3 23.92 -2.59 -9.03
C ASN A 3 23.07 -2.84 -7.79
N GLY A 4 23.73 -3.26 -6.68
CA GLY A 4 23.13 -3.61 -5.39
C GLY A 4 22.41 -2.46 -4.66
N ARG A 5 21.34 -1.95 -5.27
CA ARG A 5 20.35 -1.05 -4.65
C ARG A 5 19.12 -1.82 -4.15
N ASP A 6 19.25 -3.14 -4.00
CA ASP A 6 18.17 -4.06 -3.60
C ASP A 6 18.30 -4.55 -2.14
N THR A 7 19.27 -4.06 -1.36
CA THR A 7 19.44 -4.47 0.05
C THR A 7 18.50 -3.67 0.94
N GLY A 8 17.32 -4.23 1.18
CA GLY A 8 16.13 -3.58 1.72
C GLY A 8 16.10 -3.31 3.23
N PHE A 9 17.15 -2.71 3.82
CA PHE A 9 17.21 -2.46 5.27
C PHE A 9 17.13 -0.99 5.71
N VAL A 10 17.37 -0.01 4.83
CA VAL A 10 17.41 1.41 5.23
C VAL A 10 16.10 2.12 4.89
N TYR A 11 15.19 2.21 5.85
CA TYR A 11 13.86 2.84 5.68
C TYR A 11 13.93 4.30 5.19
N TRP A 12 14.98 5.02 5.56
CA TRP A 12 15.23 6.43 5.20
C TRP A 12 15.83 6.63 3.80
N LYS A 13 16.39 5.58 3.18
CA LYS A 13 17.02 5.63 1.85
C LYS A 13 16.18 4.93 0.78
N LEU A 14 15.00 4.44 1.14
CA LEU A 14 14.10 3.75 0.23
C LEU A 14 13.35 4.77 -0.63
N ASN A 15 13.59 4.72 -1.94
CA ASN A 15 12.81 5.47 -2.93
C ASN A 15 11.32 5.11 -2.77
N TYR A 16 10.42 6.10 -2.71
CA TYR A 16 8.99 5.87 -2.44
C TYR A 16 8.31 4.94 -3.45
N ARG A 17 8.91 4.74 -4.64
CA ARG A 17 8.53 3.67 -5.58
C ARG A 17 8.48 2.27 -4.97
N SER A 18 9.43 1.93 -4.09
CA SER A 18 9.46 0.62 -3.43
C SER A 18 8.48 0.53 -2.27
N LYS A 19 8.14 1.65 -1.60
CA LYS A 19 7.01 1.70 -0.65
C LYS A 19 5.68 1.48 -1.39
N PHE A 20 5.48 2.13 -2.53
CA PHE A 20 4.30 1.96 -3.37
C PHE A 20 4.12 0.52 -3.89
N ARG A 21 5.20 -0.14 -4.33
CA ARG A 21 5.15 -1.57 -4.72
C ARG A 21 4.77 -2.49 -3.56
N ARG A 22 5.20 -2.19 -2.32
CA ARG A 22 4.77 -2.95 -1.13
C ARG A 22 3.29 -2.75 -0.83
N THR A 23 2.76 -1.54 -0.98
CA THR A 23 1.32 -1.27 -0.84
C THR A 23 0.51 -1.96 -1.95
N LEU A 24 1.05 -2.05 -3.17
CA LEU A 24 0.43 -2.79 -4.27
C LEU A 24 0.39 -4.31 -3.98
N TRP A 25 1.42 -4.85 -3.33
CA TRP A 25 1.42 -6.25 -2.88
C TRP A 25 0.45 -6.52 -1.71
N HIS A 26 -0.03 -5.47 -1.01
CA HIS A 26 -1.09 -5.65 0.00
C HIS A 26 -2.48 -5.86 -0.62
N VAL A 27 -2.67 -5.57 -1.91
CA VAL A 27 -3.94 -5.79 -2.61
C VAL A 27 -4.36 -7.28 -2.61
N PRO A 28 -3.52 -8.25 -3.02
CA PRO A 28 -3.90 -9.66 -2.92
C PRO A 28 -4.13 -10.11 -1.47
N PHE A 29 -3.38 -9.55 -0.51
CA PHE A 29 -3.59 -9.84 0.91
C PHE A 29 -4.96 -9.34 1.41
N ALA A 30 -5.39 -8.16 0.98
CA ALA A 30 -6.71 -7.61 1.31
C ALA A 30 -7.85 -8.45 0.71
N ILE A 31 -7.66 -9.01 -0.49
CA ILE A 31 -8.64 -9.91 -1.13
C ILE A 31 -8.76 -11.20 -0.32
N ILE A 32 -7.64 -11.83 0.04
CA ILE A 32 -7.63 -13.05 0.86
C ILE A 32 -8.29 -12.79 2.22
N LEU A 33 -7.98 -11.65 2.87
CA LEU A 33 -8.57 -11.31 4.15
C LEU A 33 -10.08 -11.08 4.04
N SER A 34 -10.55 -10.46 2.95
CA SER A 34 -11.98 -10.26 2.69
C SER A 34 -12.71 -11.60 2.53
N ILE A 35 -12.14 -12.55 1.78
CA ILE A 35 -12.69 -13.91 1.65
C ILE A 35 -12.74 -14.60 3.02
N LEU A 36 -11.67 -14.50 3.80
CA LEU A 36 -11.59 -15.07 5.14
C LEU A 36 -12.70 -14.53 6.05
N ILE A 37 -12.91 -13.20 6.07
CA ILE A 37 -13.96 -12.56 6.87
C ILE A 37 -15.34 -13.09 6.47
N PHE A 38 -15.62 -13.21 5.17
CA PHE A 38 -16.89 -13.74 4.67
C PHE A 38 -17.09 -15.23 5.01
N THR A 39 -16.03 -16.04 4.97
CA THR A 39 -16.11 -17.48 5.29
C THR A 39 -16.33 -17.74 6.78
N PHE A 40 -15.68 -16.98 7.68
CA PHE A 40 -15.78 -17.22 9.12
C PHE A 40 -16.94 -16.48 9.80
N PHE A 41 -17.25 -15.25 9.35
CA PHE A 41 -18.25 -14.40 10.00
C PHE A 41 -19.53 -14.21 9.19
N GLY A 42 -19.58 -14.69 7.95
CA GLY A 42 -20.76 -14.64 7.09
C GLY A 42 -21.10 -13.25 6.53
N LEU A 43 -22.20 -13.20 5.78
CA LEU A 43 -22.73 -12.01 5.11
C LEU A 43 -23.57 -11.16 6.08
N THR A 44 -22.90 -10.47 7.00
CA THR A 44 -23.56 -9.52 7.92
C THR A 44 -23.23 -8.08 7.53
N THR A 45 -24.18 -7.15 7.75
CA THR A 45 -24.00 -5.72 7.47
C THR A 45 -22.72 -5.14 8.08
N ILE A 46 -22.34 -5.61 9.28
CA ILE A 46 -21.11 -5.20 9.98
C ILE A 46 -19.86 -5.59 9.18
N ASN A 47 -19.79 -6.81 8.66
CA ASN A 47 -18.64 -7.30 7.89
C ASN A 47 -18.49 -6.54 6.57
N ILE A 48 -19.61 -6.19 5.92
CA ILE A 48 -19.60 -5.37 4.71
C ILE A 48 -19.02 -3.98 4.99
N VAL A 49 -19.46 -3.34 6.09
CA VAL A 49 -18.92 -2.03 6.50
C VAL A 49 -17.42 -2.11 6.80
N VAL A 50 -16.99 -3.15 7.52
CA VAL A 50 -15.56 -3.38 7.83
C VAL A 50 -14.72 -3.52 6.56
N VAL A 51 -15.16 -4.33 5.59
CA VAL A 51 -14.43 -4.53 4.32
C VAL A 51 -14.36 -3.22 3.53
N ILE A 52 -15.45 -2.44 3.46
CA ILE A 52 -15.47 -1.14 2.78
C ILE A 52 -14.52 -0.15 3.45
N THR A 53 -14.53 -0.05 4.79
CA THR A 53 -13.61 0.81 5.54
C THR A 53 -12.15 0.39 5.34
N MET A 54 -11.89 -0.91 5.29
CA MET A 54 -10.53 -1.42 5.09
C MET A 54 -10.02 -1.11 3.67
N LEU A 55 -10.88 -1.25 2.65
CA LEU A 55 -10.58 -0.87 1.27
C LEU A 55 -10.31 0.63 1.12
N SER A 56 -11.15 1.48 1.73
CA SER A 56 -10.99 2.94 1.65
C SER A 56 -9.70 3.41 2.33
N LEU A 57 -9.33 2.82 3.47
CA LEU A 57 -8.04 3.06 4.12
C LEU A 57 -6.86 2.65 3.23
N LEU A 58 -6.93 1.48 2.58
CA LEU A 58 -5.86 1.00 1.70
C LEU A 58 -5.68 1.95 0.50
N ILE A 59 -6.78 2.41 -0.11
CA ILE A 59 -6.78 3.41 -1.19
C ILE A 59 -6.17 4.73 -0.71
N ALA A 60 -6.59 5.23 0.46
CA ALA A 60 -6.05 6.46 1.04
C ALA A 60 -4.55 6.35 1.30
N GLN A 61 -4.08 5.20 1.79
CA GLN A 61 -2.66 4.93 2.06
C GLN A 61 -1.84 4.87 0.77
N LEU A 62 -2.43 4.33 -0.30
CA LEU A 62 -1.84 4.29 -1.63
C LEU A 62 -1.72 5.70 -2.24
N LEU A 63 -2.78 6.49 -2.14
CA LEU A 63 -2.84 7.90 -2.57
C LEU A 63 -1.85 8.77 -1.80
N TYR A 64 -1.81 8.67 -0.47
CA TYR A 64 -0.86 9.43 0.35
C TYR A 64 0.59 9.09 -0.01
N THR A 65 0.89 7.80 -0.18
CA THR A 65 2.23 7.34 -0.60
C THR A 65 2.58 7.86 -1.99
N TYR A 66 1.62 7.87 -2.92
CA TYR A 66 1.81 8.37 -4.28
C TYR A 66 1.99 9.89 -4.34
N LEU A 67 1.17 10.65 -3.61
CA LEU A 67 1.26 12.11 -3.52
C LEU A 67 2.59 12.54 -2.90
N LYS A 68 3.03 11.86 -1.83
CA LYS A 68 4.32 12.15 -1.20
C LYS A 68 5.49 11.83 -2.13
N TRP A 69 5.42 10.72 -2.88
CA TRP A 69 6.39 10.42 -3.94
C TRP A 69 6.43 11.47 -5.06
N LYS A 70 5.27 12.03 -5.44
CA LYS A 70 5.19 13.10 -6.44
C LYS A 70 5.80 14.39 -5.90
N SER A 71 5.58 14.71 -4.62
CA SER A 71 6.17 15.88 -3.97
C SER A 71 7.69 15.81 -3.94
N GLU A 72 8.26 14.68 -3.51
CA GLU A 72 9.72 14.54 -3.42
C GLU A 72 10.40 14.59 -4.79
N ARG A 73 9.73 14.11 -5.86
CA ARG A 73 10.25 14.25 -7.22
C ARG A 73 10.29 15.69 -7.72
N LYS A 74 9.36 16.55 -7.29
CA LYS A 74 9.36 17.96 -7.68
C LYS A 74 10.49 18.71 -6.98
N THR A 75 10.65 18.49 -5.67
CA THR A 75 11.74 19.09 -4.88
C THR A 75 13.13 18.77 -5.42
N HIS A 76 13.33 17.57 -5.99
CA HIS A 76 14.60 17.17 -6.61
C HIS A 76 14.84 17.68 -8.04
N LEU A 77 13.82 18.25 -8.71
CA LEU A 77 13.94 18.82 -10.05
C LEU A 77 14.14 20.34 -10.03
N ASP A 78 13.89 20.98 -8.89
CA ASP A 78 14.12 22.42 -8.66
C ASP A 78 15.50 22.70 -8.00
N GLN A 79 16.38 21.69 -7.87
CA GLN A 79 17.78 21.81 -7.43
C GLN A 79 18.73 21.44 -8.57
#